data_AF-A0A3N2KPJ6-F1
#
_entry.id   AF-A0A3N2KPJ6-F1
#
_cell.length_a   1.000
_cell.length_b   1.000
_cell.length_c   1.000
_cell.angle_alpha   90.00
_cell.angle_beta   90.00
_cell.angle_gamma   90.00
#
_symmetry.space_group_name_H-M   'P 1'
#
loop_
_entity.id
_entity.type
_entity.pdbx_description
1 polymer ?
#
loop_
_entity_poly.entity_id
_entity_poly.type
_entity_poly.pdbx_seq_one_letter_code
_entity_poly.pdbx_strand_id
1 'polypeptide(L)'
;MKKLFLIIISLLSLSSCSYRSDNITDKGEWVSVPADSSVEGYNNIDGQIYWGYIVGMDFTEEDNVGVDIETFRVCKGSEYAKDKHHVYYPQVVICYDGIKEDKDTGEYEGVGGEVADKLIISGAKPSQFKYIGNGYAVSGNKMFHNGEVIEWNDSIVILN
;
A
#
# COMPACT_ATOMS: atom_id res chain seq x y z
N MET A 1 17.54 -33.72 55.74
CA MET A 1 18.45 -33.13 54.73
C MET A 1 17.63 -32.23 53.82
N LYS A 2 17.84 -30.91 53.94
CA LYS A 2 17.18 -29.86 53.15
C LYS A 2 17.75 -29.90 51.73
N LYS A 3 16.91 -30.03 50.70
CA LYS A 3 17.28 -29.63 49.33
C LYS A 3 16.46 -28.40 48.97
N LEU A 4 17.11 -27.25 49.11
CA LEU A 4 16.60 -25.95 48.70
C LEU A 4 16.87 -25.82 47.20
N PHE A 5 15.82 -25.90 46.37
CA PHE A 5 15.93 -25.55 44.95
C PHE A 5 15.77 -24.03 44.82
N LEU A 6 16.88 -23.32 44.57
CA LEU A 6 16.85 -21.94 44.11
C LEU A 6 16.47 -21.94 42.62
N ILE A 7 15.20 -21.65 42.32
CA ILE A 7 14.78 -21.31 40.96
C ILE A 7 15.04 -19.82 40.78
N ILE A 8 16.17 -19.49 40.15
CA ILE A 8 16.46 -18.14 39.68
C ILE A 8 15.61 -17.93 38.42
N ILE A 9 14.40 -17.40 38.61
CA ILE A 9 13.58 -16.90 37.50
C ILE A 9 14.25 -15.60 37.04
N SER A 10 15.09 -15.71 36.02
CA SER A 10 15.54 -14.58 35.22
C SER A 10 14.33 -13.96 34.55
N LEU A 11 13.73 -12.94 35.20
CA LEU A 11 12.85 -11.99 34.52
C LEU A 11 13.69 -11.23 33.50
N LEU A 12 13.84 -11.81 32.31
CA LEU A 12 14.09 -11.02 31.11
C LEU A 12 12.85 -10.16 30.93
N SER A 13 12.92 -8.93 31.40
CA SER A 13 11.98 -7.89 31.05
C SER A 13 11.97 -7.81 29.53
N LEU A 14 10.96 -8.42 28.91
CA LEU A 14 10.55 -8.12 27.55
C LEU A 14 10.08 -6.67 27.57
N SER A 15 11.02 -5.72 27.52
CA SER A 15 10.70 -4.36 27.14
C SER A 15 10.23 -4.48 25.69
N SER A 16 8.92 -4.65 25.48
CA SER A 16 8.36 -4.58 24.14
C SER A 16 8.80 -3.24 23.59
N CYS A 17 9.63 -3.24 22.54
CA CYS A 17 9.96 -2.01 21.86
C CYS A 17 8.64 -1.36 21.43
N SER A 18 8.28 -0.26 22.07
CA SER A 18 7.13 0.54 21.64
C SER A 18 7.57 1.35 20.43
N TYR A 19 6.82 1.25 19.35
CA TYR A 19 6.97 2.11 18.20
C TYR A 19 6.13 3.37 18.36
N ARG A 20 6.56 4.47 17.73
CA ARG A 20 5.81 5.73 17.76
C ARG A 20 4.40 5.57 17.19
N SER A 21 4.21 4.70 16.20
CA SER A 21 2.91 4.40 15.61
C SER A 21 1.96 3.64 16.53
N ASP A 22 2.44 3.01 17.61
CA ASP A 22 1.61 2.07 18.40
C ASP A 22 0.38 2.76 19.01
N ASN A 23 0.53 4.01 19.47
CA ASN A 23 -0.53 4.79 20.10
C ASN A 23 -1.32 5.69 19.13
N ILE A 24 -1.08 5.59 17.82
CA ILE A 24 -1.79 6.37 16.80
C ILE A 24 -3.03 5.59 16.33
N THR A 25 -4.16 6.27 16.14
CA THR A 25 -5.36 5.65 15.59
C THR A 25 -5.28 5.60 14.06
N ASP A 26 -5.57 4.43 13.47
CA ASP A 26 -5.75 4.31 12.02
C ASP A 26 -7.09 4.95 11.63
N LYS A 27 -7.04 5.96 10.75
CA LYS A 27 -8.20 6.69 10.23
C LYS A 27 -8.63 6.19 8.85
N GLY A 28 -7.90 5.23 8.27
CA GLY A 28 -8.22 4.68 6.97
C GLY A 28 -9.52 3.87 6.97
N GLU A 29 -10.34 4.09 5.95
CA GLU A 29 -11.41 3.16 5.58
C GLU A 29 -10.84 2.17 4.55
N TRP A 30 -10.49 0.97 5.03
CA TRP A 30 -9.81 -0.04 4.22
C TRP A 30 -10.81 -1.02 3.58
N VAL A 31 -10.94 -0.99 2.26
CA VAL A 31 -11.90 -1.81 1.51
C VAL A 31 -11.21 -2.77 0.54
N SER A 32 -11.85 -3.90 0.26
CA SER A 32 -11.42 -4.77 -0.85
C SER A 32 -11.74 -4.13 -2.20
N VAL A 33 -11.03 -4.55 -3.25
CA VAL A 33 -11.40 -4.25 -4.64
C VAL A 33 -12.20 -5.45 -5.18
N PRO A 34 -13.53 -5.35 -5.35
CA PRO A 34 -14.33 -6.45 -5.90
C PRO A 34 -13.84 -6.84 -7.30
N ALA A 35 -14.06 -8.10 -7.70
CA ALA A 35 -13.78 -8.53 -9.07
C ALA A 35 -14.49 -7.61 -10.09
N ASP A 36 -13.78 -7.30 -11.17
CA ASP A 36 -14.24 -6.45 -12.28
C ASP A 36 -14.65 -5.05 -11.83
N SER A 37 -13.92 -4.51 -10.85
CA SER A 37 -14.17 -3.20 -10.24
C SER A 37 -12.86 -2.48 -9.94
N SER A 38 -12.96 -1.21 -9.55
CA SER A 38 -11.79 -0.40 -9.20
C SER A 38 -12.05 0.45 -7.95
N VAL A 39 -10.97 0.70 -7.19
CA VAL A 39 -10.96 1.55 -6.01
C VAL A 39 -9.66 2.34 -5.98
N GLU A 40 -9.74 3.68 -6.01
CA GLU A 40 -8.59 4.60 -5.90
C GLU A 40 -7.41 4.25 -6.83
N GLY A 41 -7.73 3.96 -8.10
CA GLY A 41 -6.74 3.60 -9.12
C GLY A 41 -6.33 2.13 -9.13
N TYR A 42 -6.69 1.32 -8.14
CA TYR A 42 -6.48 -0.13 -8.18
C TYR A 42 -7.65 -0.82 -8.89
N ASN A 43 -7.35 -1.56 -9.95
CA ASN A 43 -8.31 -2.32 -10.76
C ASN A 43 -8.16 -3.81 -10.44
N ASN A 44 -9.28 -4.49 -10.20
CA ASN A 44 -9.31 -5.95 -10.09
C ASN A 44 -9.88 -6.52 -11.38
N ILE A 45 -9.00 -7.13 -12.18
CA ILE A 45 -9.33 -7.72 -13.47
C ILE A 45 -9.01 -9.20 -13.37
N ASP A 46 -10.04 -10.05 -13.43
CA ASP A 46 -9.92 -11.50 -13.31
C ASP A 46 -9.11 -11.96 -12.07
N GLY A 47 -9.36 -11.32 -10.92
CA GLY A 47 -8.70 -11.65 -9.65
C GLY A 47 -7.26 -11.13 -9.51
N GLN A 48 -6.75 -10.39 -10.49
CA GLN A 48 -5.43 -9.78 -10.48
C GLN A 48 -5.56 -8.27 -10.26
N ILE A 49 -4.66 -7.70 -9.45
CA ILE A 49 -4.67 -6.27 -9.13
C ILE A 49 -3.67 -5.52 -10.00
N TYR A 50 -4.14 -4.45 -10.62
CA TYR A 50 -3.35 -3.51 -11.40
C TYR A 50 -3.54 -2.12 -10.81
N TRP A 51 -2.56 -1.23 -10.95
CA TRP A 51 -2.72 0.17 -10.58
C TRP A 51 -2.65 1.07 -11.81
N GLY A 52 -3.53 2.06 -11.87
CA GLY A 52 -3.59 3.08 -12.91
C GLY A 52 -4.76 2.89 -13.86
N TYR A 53 -4.62 3.32 -15.11
CA TYR A 53 -5.64 3.16 -16.14
C TYR A 53 -5.00 3.08 -17.51
N ILE A 54 -5.65 2.39 -18.44
CA ILE A 54 -5.18 2.21 -19.81
C ILE A 54 -6.37 2.35 -20.75
N VAL A 55 -6.15 2.99 -21.91
CA VAL A 55 -7.12 3.21 -22.98
C VAL A 55 -6.55 2.72 -24.31
N GLY A 56 -7.34 1.97 -25.07
CA GLY A 56 -6.96 1.46 -26.39
C GLY A 56 -5.93 0.32 -26.38
N MET A 57 -5.58 -0.18 -25.19
CA MET A 57 -4.78 -1.38 -24.96
C MET A 57 -5.19 -2.03 -23.62
N ASP A 58 -4.58 -3.17 -23.26
CA ASP A 58 -4.87 -3.91 -22.04
C ASP A 58 -3.69 -3.85 -21.06
N PHE A 59 -3.96 -4.02 -19.77
CA PHE A 59 -2.91 -4.35 -18.80
C PHE A 59 -2.28 -5.69 -19.18
N THR A 60 -0.97 -5.79 -19.00
CA THR A 60 -0.19 -7.01 -19.21
C THR A 60 0.12 -7.70 -17.89
N GLU A 61 0.57 -8.96 -17.92
CA GLU A 61 1.00 -9.66 -16.69
C GLU A 61 2.13 -8.93 -15.96
N GLU A 62 2.97 -8.15 -16.67
CA GLU A 62 4.05 -7.36 -16.08
C GLU A 62 3.53 -6.17 -15.26
N ASP A 63 2.33 -5.68 -15.56
CA ASP A 63 1.68 -4.59 -14.83
C ASP A 63 0.98 -5.07 -13.55
N ASN A 64 0.87 -6.40 -13.34
CA ASN A 64 0.22 -6.96 -12.16
C ASN A 64 1.02 -6.62 -10.90
N VAL A 65 0.36 -6.01 -9.92
CA VAL A 65 0.96 -5.59 -8.65
C VAL A 65 1.44 -6.79 -7.81
N GLY A 66 0.90 -7.99 -8.04
CA GLY A 66 1.32 -9.23 -7.39
C GLY A 66 0.91 -9.32 -5.92
N VAL A 67 -0.25 -8.74 -5.57
CA VAL A 67 -0.74 -8.67 -4.18
C VAL A 67 -1.29 -10.00 -3.69
N ASP A 68 -1.35 -10.16 -2.37
CA ASP A 68 -2.18 -11.18 -1.74
C ASP A 68 -3.65 -10.73 -1.75
N ILE A 69 -4.42 -11.17 -2.76
CA ILE A 69 -5.78 -10.69 -3.02
C ILE A 69 -6.73 -10.88 -1.82
N GLU A 70 -6.56 -11.94 -1.04
CA GLU A 70 -7.42 -12.24 0.12
C GLU A 70 -7.31 -11.14 1.19
N THR A 71 -6.09 -10.65 1.42
CA THR A 71 -5.79 -9.63 2.43
C THR A 71 -5.60 -8.22 1.87
N PHE A 72 -5.58 -8.07 0.55
CA PHE A 72 -5.40 -6.77 -0.11
C PHE A 72 -6.55 -5.82 0.17
N ARG A 73 -6.24 -4.62 0.67
CA ARG A 73 -7.19 -3.56 0.96
C ARG A 73 -6.64 -2.21 0.52
N VAL A 74 -7.52 -1.38 -0.03
CA VAL A 74 -7.24 0.00 -0.45
C VAL A 74 -7.86 0.97 0.55
N CYS A 75 -7.15 2.02 0.93
CA CYS A 75 -7.66 3.06 1.82
C CYS A 75 -8.41 4.12 1.01
N LYS A 76 -9.74 4.19 1.18
CA LYS A 76 -10.57 5.16 0.44
C LYS A 76 -10.14 6.61 0.68
N GLY A 77 -10.25 7.42 -0.37
CA GLY A 77 -9.79 8.81 -0.40
C GLY A 77 -8.27 8.96 -0.39
N SER A 78 -7.52 7.91 -0.74
CA SER A 78 -6.07 7.92 -0.89
C SER A 78 -5.61 6.81 -1.84
N GLU A 79 -4.38 6.86 -2.33
CA GLU A 79 -3.79 5.80 -3.15
C GLU A 79 -3.03 4.74 -2.33
N TYR A 80 -3.11 4.80 -1.00
CA TYR A 80 -2.51 3.78 -0.15
C TYR A 80 -3.30 2.47 -0.25
N ALA A 81 -2.58 1.37 -0.40
CA ALA A 81 -3.12 0.04 -0.22
C ALA A 81 -2.18 -0.81 0.65
N LYS A 82 -2.66 -1.94 1.16
CA LYS A 82 -1.84 -2.91 1.88
C LYS A 82 -2.43 -4.31 1.76
N ASP A 83 -1.56 -5.30 1.81
CA ASP A 83 -1.92 -6.69 2.07
C ASP A 83 -1.13 -7.20 3.29
N LYS A 84 -1.11 -8.52 3.54
CA LYS A 84 -0.38 -9.08 4.68
C LYS A 84 1.16 -8.95 4.57
N HIS A 85 1.71 -8.67 3.38
CA HIS A 85 3.14 -8.64 3.10
C HIS A 85 3.68 -7.21 2.90
N HIS A 86 2.96 -6.38 2.15
CA HIS A 86 3.44 -5.07 1.70
C HIS A 86 2.41 -3.96 1.88
N VAL A 87 2.93 -2.73 1.86
CA VAL A 87 2.14 -1.50 1.76
C VAL A 87 2.51 -0.86 0.42
N TYR A 88 1.50 -0.37 -0.28
CA TYR A 88 1.56 0.11 -1.64
C TYR A 88 1.17 1.60 -1.71
N TYR A 89 1.87 2.34 -2.56
CA TYR A 89 1.53 3.68 -3.03
C TYR A 89 2.28 3.92 -4.34
N PRO A 90 1.66 4.47 -5.40
CA PRO A 90 2.33 4.71 -6.70
C PRO A 90 3.46 5.73 -6.55
N GLN A 91 4.72 5.27 -6.50
CA GLN A 91 5.90 6.12 -6.32
C GLN A 91 6.52 6.57 -7.65
N VAL A 92 6.45 5.69 -8.66
CA VAL A 92 6.94 5.96 -10.01
C VAL A 92 5.84 5.55 -10.97
N VAL A 93 5.30 6.51 -11.70
CA VAL A 93 4.24 6.32 -12.69
C VAL A 93 4.81 6.48 -14.08
N ILE A 94 4.51 5.54 -14.95
CA ILE A 94 4.84 5.56 -16.38
C ILE A 94 3.58 5.97 -17.14
N CYS A 95 3.70 7.03 -17.93
CA CYS A 95 2.63 7.53 -18.78
C CYS A 95 2.84 7.05 -20.22
N TYR A 96 1.77 6.53 -20.82
CA TYR A 96 1.71 6.20 -22.24
C TYR A 96 0.82 7.23 -22.94
N ASP A 97 1.28 7.71 -24.10
CA ASP A 97 0.49 8.55 -25.00
C ASP A 97 0.91 8.21 -26.44
N GLY A 98 -0.07 7.88 -27.28
CA GLY A 98 0.19 7.42 -28.63
C GLY A 98 -1.08 7.23 -29.45
N ILE A 99 -0.88 6.69 -30.64
CA ILE A 99 -1.96 6.36 -31.58
C ILE A 99 -1.65 4.99 -32.18
N LYS A 100 -2.68 4.16 -32.32
CA LYS A 100 -2.61 2.83 -32.93
C LYS A 100 -3.55 2.77 -34.14
N GLU A 101 -3.10 2.18 -35.22
CA GLU A 101 -3.94 1.87 -36.37
C GLU A 101 -4.71 0.57 -36.10
N ASP A 102 -6.04 0.61 -36.24
CA ASP A 102 -6.89 -0.55 -36.38
C ASP A 102 -6.61 -1.19 -37.74
N LYS A 103 -6.12 -2.42 -37.73
CA LYS A 103 -5.72 -3.13 -38.96
C LYS A 103 -6.90 -3.59 -39.82
N ASP A 104 -8.10 -3.67 -39.26
CA ASP A 104 -9.30 -4.12 -39.95
C ASP A 104 -10.01 -2.94 -40.63
N THR A 105 -10.00 -1.76 -40.01
CA THR A 105 -10.67 -0.55 -40.53
C THR A 105 -9.72 0.46 -41.17
N GLY A 106 -8.43 0.44 -40.82
CA GLY A 106 -7.43 1.46 -41.18
C GLY A 106 -7.59 2.77 -40.39
N GLU A 107 -8.47 2.80 -39.39
CA GLU A 107 -8.68 3.98 -38.55
C GLU A 107 -7.60 4.09 -37.47
N TYR A 108 -7.35 5.31 -37.00
CA TYR A 108 -6.34 5.59 -35.98
C TYR A 108 -7.04 5.93 -34.67
N GLU A 109 -6.74 5.17 -33.62
CA GLU A 109 -7.28 5.35 -32.28
C GLU A 109 -6.20 5.83 -31.32
N GLY A 110 -6.56 6.76 -30.44
CA GLY A 110 -5.66 7.19 -29.36
C GLY A 110 -5.45 6.05 -28.37
N VAL A 111 -4.19 5.80 -28.02
CA VAL A 111 -3.81 4.89 -26.93
C VAL A 111 -3.12 5.70 -25.85
N GLY A 112 -3.33 5.33 -24.61
CA GLY A 112 -2.66 6.00 -23.51
C GLY A 112 -3.03 5.44 -22.16
N GLY A 113 -2.41 5.96 -21.13
CA GLY A 113 -2.66 5.50 -19.77
C GLY A 113 -1.51 5.77 -18.82
N GLU A 114 -1.69 5.31 -17.60
CA GLU A 114 -0.73 5.39 -16.51
C GLU A 114 -0.65 4.04 -15.83
N VAL A 115 0.56 3.57 -15.58
CA VAL A 115 0.85 2.38 -14.76
C VAL A 115 1.91 2.72 -13.73
N ALA A 116 1.94 2.05 -12.60
CA ALA A 116 2.98 2.27 -11.61
C ALA A 116 4.10 1.24 -11.75
N ASP A 117 5.31 1.72 -12.00
CA ASP A 117 6.55 0.92 -12.03
C ASP A 117 7.02 0.56 -10.61
N LYS A 118 6.71 1.42 -9.63
CA LYS A 118 7.10 1.22 -8.24
C LYS A 118 5.97 1.55 -7.28
N LEU A 119 5.44 0.52 -6.61
CA LEU A 119 4.34 0.64 -5.64
C LEU A 119 4.75 0.32 -4.19
N ILE A 120 5.67 -0.63 -3.98
CA ILE A 120 5.98 -1.10 -2.62
C ILE A 120 6.76 -0.03 -1.85
N ILE A 121 6.20 0.41 -0.72
CA ILE A 121 6.82 1.40 0.16
C ILE A 121 7.85 0.73 1.07
N SER A 122 9.13 1.09 0.90
CA SER A 122 10.22 0.50 1.67
C SER A 122 10.17 0.85 3.17
N GLY A 123 10.19 -0.20 4.00
CA GLY A 123 10.22 -0.09 5.47
C GLY A 123 8.89 0.23 6.12
N ALA A 124 7.78 0.23 5.36
CA ALA A 124 6.44 0.16 5.90
C ALA A 124 6.10 -1.31 6.23
N LYS A 125 5.61 -1.57 7.45
CA LYS A 125 5.11 -2.90 7.85
C LYS A 125 3.59 -2.87 7.85
N PRO A 126 2.89 -3.75 7.10
CA PRO A 126 1.44 -3.68 6.97
C PRO A 126 0.69 -3.77 8.29
N SER A 127 1.15 -4.64 9.20
CA SER A 127 0.55 -4.82 10.53
C SER A 127 0.67 -3.60 11.45
N GLN A 128 1.54 -2.64 11.10
CA GLN A 128 1.75 -1.40 11.84
C GLN A 128 1.35 -0.17 11.03
N PHE A 129 0.94 -0.33 9.77
CA PHE A 129 0.67 0.77 8.86
C PHE A 129 -0.71 1.36 9.15
N LYS A 130 -0.73 2.65 9.46
CA LYS A 130 -1.92 3.41 9.81
C LYS A 130 -2.00 4.63 8.91
N TYR A 131 -3.12 4.78 8.21
CA TYR A 131 -3.40 6.02 7.49
C TYR A 131 -3.93 7.04 8.49
N ILE A 132 -3.42 8.26 8.47
CA ILE A 132 -3.85 9.31 9.41
C ILE A 132 -4.57 10.47 8.73
N GLY A 133 -4.69 10.48 7.40
CA GLY A 133 -5.44 11.50 6.66
C GLY A 133 -4.55 12.38 5.79
N ASN A 134 -5.15 13.01 4.77
CA ASN A 134 -4.49 13.98 3.88
C ASN A 134 -3.16 13.47 3.29
N GLY A 135 -3.10 12.20 2.87
CA GLY A 135 -1.89 11.60 2.32
C GLY A 135 -0.84 11.17 3.36
N TYR A 136 -1.05 11.48 4.65
CA TYR A 136 -0.14 11.08 5.72
C TYR A 136 -0.44 9.68 6.25
N ALA A 137 0.64 8.97 6.57
CA ALA A 137 0.57 7.66 7.22
C ALA A 137 1.76 7.44 8.15
N VAL A 138 1.67 6.42 9.00
CA VAL A 138 2.76 6.02 9.91
C VAL A 138 2.92 4.50 9.92
N SER A 139 4.15 4.04 10.17
CA SER A 139 4.44 2.62 10.40
C SER A 139 5.71 2.47 11.24
N GLY A 140 5.58 1.87 12.42
CA GLY A 140 6.67 1.79 13.37
C GLY A 140 7.14 3.18 13.81
N ASN A 141 8.40 3.51 13.52
CA ASN A 141 8.99 4.81 13.81
C ASN A 141 9.08 5.73 12.58
N LYS A 142 8.44 5.36 11.47
CA LYS A 142 8.44 6.12 10.22
C LYS A 142 7.12 6.85 10.02
N MET A 143 7.22 8.03 9.42
CA MET A 143 6.10 8.80 8.90
C MET A 143 6.22 8.86 7.38
N PHE A 144 5.07 8.88 6.72
CA PHE A 144 4.98 8.91 5.27
C PHE A 144 4.03 10.02 4.83
N HIS A 145 4.29 10.59 3.66
CA HIS A 145 3.37 11.47 2.95
C HIS A 145 3.37 11.07 1.48
N ASN A 146 2.20 10.68 0.96
CA ASN A 146 2.03 10.17 -0.40
C ASN A 146 3.09 9.12 -0.78
N GLY A 147 3.28 8.12 0.07
CA GLY A 147 4.22 7.02 -0.16
C GLY A 147 5.70 7.34 0.11
N GLU A 148 6.07 8.60 0.33
CA GLU A 148 7.46 8.99 0.64
C GLU A 148 7.71 9.02 2.14
N VAL A 149 8.89 8.59 2.58
CA VAL A 149 9.31 8.71 3.98
C VAL A 149 9.66 10.16 4.28
N ILE A 150 9.05 10.71 5.33
CA ILE A 150 9.34 12.07 5.81
C ILE A 150 9.85 12.05 7.25
N GLU A 151 10.49 13.15 7.65
CA GLU A 151 10.82 13.39 9.05
C GLU A 151 9.55 13.40 9.90
N TRP A 152 9.61 12.75 11.05
CA TRP A 152 8.45 12.64 11.89
C TRP A 152 8.10 13.97 12.55
N ASN A 153 6.84 14.38 12.45
CA ASN A 153 6.31 15.58 13.08
C ASN A 153 5.06 15.28 13.92
N ASP A 154 5.16 15.40 15.25
CA ASP A 154 4.04 15.09 16.15
C ASP A 154 2.82 16.01 15.93
N SER A 155 3.00 17.22 15.41
CA SER A 155 1.90 18.13 15.07
C SER A 155 1.00 17.55 13.96
N ILE A 156 1.58 16.81 13.00
CA ILE A 156 0.82 16.16 11.92
C ILE A 156 -0.07 15.06 12.49
N VAL A 157 0.42 14.32 13.50
CA VAL A 157 -0.35 13.26 14.18
C VAL A 157 -1.53 13.84 14.96
N ILE A 158 -1.36 15.02 15.57
CA ILE A 158 -2.39 15.67 16.40
C ILE A 158 -3.48 16.33 15.54
N LEU A 159 -3.10 16.94 14.41
CA LEU A 159 -4.02 17.60 13.47
C LEU A 159 -4.73 16.59 12.56
N ASN A 160 -4.01 15.51 12.27
CA ASN A 160 -4.41 14.22 11.70
C ASN A 160 -5.64 13.65 12.36
#